data_AF-A0A2A6NQL8-F1
#
_entry.id   AF-A0A2A6NQL8-F1
#
_cell.length_a   1.000
_cell.length_b   1.000
_cell.length_c   1.000
_cell.angle_alpha   90.00
_cell.angle_beta   90.00
_cell.angle_gamma   90.00
#
_symmetry.space_group_name_H-M   'P 1'
#
loop_
_entity.id
_entity.type
_entity.pdbx_description
1 polymer ?
#
loop_
_entity_poly.entity_id
_entity_poly.type
_entity_poly.pdbx_seq_one_letter_code
_entity_poly.pdbx_strand_id
1 'polypeptide(L)' 'MLKLYIQTSESIKRLASDKDGVVSFEYVIVAACIVAAVAAAFGTTTSSGIGKALSTAITSITTALTTAVSA' A
#
# COMPACT_ATOMS: atom_id res chain seq x y z
N MET A 1 38.06 -1.28 4.75
CA MET A 1 36.98 -0.77 3.89
C MET A 1 36.97 -1.40 2.50
N LEU A 2 38.10 -1.49 1.80
CA LEU A 2 38.18 -2.05 0.43
C LEU A 2 37.63 -3.49 0.31
N LYS A 3 37.91 -4.35 1.30
CA LYS A 3 37.38 -5.73 1.37
C LYS A 3 35.85 -5.80 1.45
N LEU A 4 35.22 -4.89 2.20
CA LEU A 4 33.76 -4.82 2.31
C LEU A 4 33.14 -4.30 1.02
N TYR A 5 33.75 -3.31 0.39
CA TYR A 5 33.33 -2.76 -0.90
C TYR A 5 33.39 -3.82 -2.02
N ILE A 6 34.45 -4.62 -2.05
CA ILE A 6 34.60 -5.73 -3.00
C ILE A 6 33.55 -6.81 -2.73
N GLN A 7 33.33 -7.20 -1.46
CA GLN A 7 32.30 -8.18 -1.11
C GLN A 7 30.89 -7.73 -1.50
N THR A 8 30.53 -6.47 -1.19
CA THR A 8 29.20 -5.94 -1.56
C THR A 8 29.04 -5.79 -3.07
N SER A 9 30.06 -5.34 -3.78
CA SER A 9 30.03 -5.26 -5.25
C SER A 9 29.86 -6.62 -5.92
N GLU A 10 30.58 -7.65 -5.44
CA GLU A 10 30.44 -9.03 -5.93
C GLU A 10 29.06 -9.62 -5.61
N SER A 11 28.54 -9.40 -4.40
CA SER A 11 27.19 -9.83 -4.03
C SER A 11 26.12 -9.21 -4.93
N ILE A 12 26.22 -7.91 -5.24
CA ILE A 12 25.27 -7.23 -6.14
C ILE A 12 25.39 -7.76 -7.58
N LYS A 13 26.60 -8.01 -8.08
CA LYS A 13 26.79 -8.62 -9.41
C LYS A 13 26.21 -10.03 -9.50
N ARG A 14 26.40 -10.85 -8.46
CA ARG A 14 25.82 -12.20 -8.39
C ARG A 14 24.30 -12.14 -8.32
N LEU A 15 23.75 -11.23 -7.51
CA LEU A 15 22.31 -10.97 -7.42
C LEU A 15 21.70 -10.52 -8.75
N ALA A 16 22.43 -9.71 -9.52
CA ALA A 16 22.02 -9.25 -10.85
C ALA A 16 22.14 -10.34 -11.92
N SER A 17 23.09 -11.28 -11.77
CA SER A 17 23.24 -12.43 -12.68
C SER A 17 22.25 -13.56 -12.39
N ASP A 18 21.74 -13.60 -11.15
CA ASP A 18 20.81 -14.62 -10.68
C ASP A 18 19.39 -14.28 -11.13
N LYS A 19 18.98 -14.85 -12.26
CA LYS A 19 17.66 -14.59 -12.86
C LYS A 19 16.49 -14.97 -11.96
N ASP A 20 16.65 -15.97 -11.10
CA ASP A 20 15.60 -16.37 -10.15
C ASP A 20 15.47 -15.38 -8.97
N GLY A 21 16.60 -14.77 -8.57
CA GLY A 21 16.65 -13.70 -7.58
C GLY A 21 16.04 -12.38 -8.08
N VAL A 22 16.36 -11.95 -9.31
CA VAL A 22 15.83 -10.71 -9.91
C VAL A 22 14.30 -10.73 -10.02
N VAL A 23 13.73 -11.87 -10.40
CA VAL A 23 12.28 -12.07 -10.45
C VAL A 23 11.66 -11.95 -9.06
N SER A 24 12.33 -12.46 -8.03
CA SER A 24 11.88 -12.33 -6.64
C SER A 24 11.90 -10.88 -6.13
N PHE A 25 12.90 -10.07 -6.50
CA PHE A 25 12.92 -8.64 -6.15
C PHE A 25 11.83 -7.83 -6.85
N GLU A 26 11.54 -8.14 -8.10
CA GLU A 26 10.47 -7.47 -8.85
C GLU A 26 9.12 -7.73 -8.17
N TYR A 27 8.82 -8.97 -7.80
CA TYR A 27 7.59 -9.28 -7.05
C TYR A 27 7.53 -8.57 -5.70
N VAL A 28 8.64 -8.42 -4.98
CA VAL A 28 8.68 -7.67 -3.71
C VAL A 28 8.41 -6.19 -3.93
N ILE A 29 8.98 -5.57 -4.97
CA ILE A 29 8.77 -4.17 -5.30
C ILE A 29 7.32 -3.94 -5.74
N VAL A 30 6.78 -4.81 -6.61
CA VAL A 30 5.38 -4.75 -7.05
C VAL A 30 4.44 -4.90 -5.85
N ALA A 31 4.70 -5.84 -4.94
CA ALA A 31 3.92 -6.02 -3.73
C ALA A 31 3.95 -4.75 -2.84
N ALA A 32 5.10 -4.12 -2.66
CA ALA A 32 5.23 -2.86 -1.91
C ALA A 32 4.42 -1.73 -2.55
N CYS A 33 4.46 -1.62 -3.89
CA CYS A 33 3.66 -0.64 -4.63
C CYS A 33 2.15 -0.88 -4.47
N ILE A 34 1.70 -2.14 -4.51
CA ILE A 34 0.29 -2.49 -4.29
C ILE A 34 -0.13 -2.11 -2.86
N VAL A 35 0.66 -2.47 -1.85
CA VAL A 35 0.36 -2.12 -0.44
C VAL A 35 0.28 -0.60 -0.27
N ALA A 36 1.19 0.16 -0.87
CA ALA A 36 1.17 1.62 -0.83
C ALA A 36 -0.08 2.20 -1.50
N ALA A 37 -0.48 1.70 -2.67
CA ALA A 37 -1.68 2.13 -3.37
C ALA A 37 -2.96 1.82 -2.57
N VAL A 38 -3.04 0.62 -1.98
CA VAL A 38 -4.16 0.22 -1.10
C VAL A 38 -4.19 1.11 0.14
N ALA A 39 -3.06 1.34 0.80
CA ALA A 39 -2.99 2.22 1.96
C ALA A 39 -3.38 3.67 1.61
N ALA A 40 -3.04 4.16 0.41
CA ALA A 40 -3.46 5.48 -0.05
C ALA A 40 -4.98 5.56 -0.31
N ALA A 41 -5.58 4.53 -0.92
CA ALA A 41 -7.01 4.50 -1.23
C ALA A 41 -7.91 4.29 0.00
N PHE A 42 -7.51 3.36 0.87
CA PHE A 42 -8.29 2.97 2.05
C PHE A 42 -7.92 3.77 3.31
N GLY A 43 -6.74 4.41 3.31
CA GLY A 43 -6.14 4.94 4.52
C GLY A 43 -5.60 3.83 5.43
N THR A 44 -4.86 4.23 6.47
CA THR A 44 -4.40 3.30 7.52
C THR A 44 -5.42 3.16 8.66
N THR A 45 -6.50 3.94 8.61
CA THR A 45 -7.60 3.93 9.58
C THR A 45 -8.93 4.20 8.86
N THR A 46 -10.05 3.95 9.54
CA THR A 46 -11.40 4.25 9.04
C THR A 46 -11.71 5.75 8.94
N SER A 47 -10.84 6.61 9.48
CA SER A 47 -11.05 8.07 9.51
C SER A 47 -10.65 8.79 8.22
N SER A 48 -10.05 8.06 7.26
CA SER A 48 -9.56 8.59 5.98
C SER A 48 -9.98 7.71 4.81
N GLY A 49 -9.75 8.19 3.58
CA GLY A 49 -9.99 7.43 2.35
C GLY A 49 -11.43 6.92 2.21
N ILE A 50 -11.57 5.70 1.69
CA ILE A 50 -12.86 5.06 1.44
C ILE A 50 -13.71 4.87 2.71
N GLY A 51 -13.11 4.58 3.86
CA GLY A 51 -13.84 4.38 5.12
C GLY A 51 -14.59 5.63 5.57
N LYS A 52 -13.95 6.80 5.43
CA LYS A 52 -14.56 8.10 5.73
C LYS A 52 -15.66 8.46 4.76
N ALA A 53 -15.45 8.23 3.47
CA ALA A 53 -16.44 8.50 2.43
C ALA A 53 -17.71 7.68 2.67
N LEU A 54 -17.57 6.38 2.93
CA LEU A 54 -18.69 5.49 3.19
C LEU A 54 -19.43 5.89 4.48
N SER A 55 -18.70 6.17 5.57
CA SER A 55 -19.31 6.63 6.83
C SER A 55 -20.11 7.91 6.63
N THR A 56 -19.57 8.86 5.87
CA THR A 56 -20.24 10.14 5.56
C THR A 56 -21.52 9.90 4.76
N ALA A 57 -21.48 9.05 3.74
CA ALA A 57 -22.65 8.72 2.93
C ALA A 57 -23.76 8.07 3.78
N ILE A 58 -23.40 7.11 4.64
CA ILE A 58 -24.34 6.45 5.55
C ILE A 58 -24.97 7.47 6.50
N THR A 59 -24.16 8.35 7.12
CA THR A 59 -24.69 9.40 8.01
C THR A 59 -25.68 10.30 7.28
N SER A 60 -25.36 10.75 6.07
CA SER A 60 -26.28 11.59 5.28
C SER A 60 -27.61 10.89 4.99
N ILE A 61 -27.58 9.60 4.65
CA ILE A 61 -28.80 8.80 4.43
C ILE A 61 -29.61 8.70 5.73
N THR A 62 -28.96 8.37 6.85
CA THR A 62 -29.62 8.27 8.16
C THR A 62 -30.26 9.59 8.56
N THR A 63 -29.57 10.72 8.38
CA THR A 63 -30.11 12.05 8.68
C THR A 63 -31.33 12.38 7.83
N ALA A 64 -31.28 12.08 6.52
CA ALA A 64 -32.42 12.30 5.64
C ALA A 64 -33.63 11.46 6.07
N LEU A 65 -33.42 10.19 6.42
CA LEU A 65 -34.47 9.30 6.91
C LEU A 65 -35.07 9.79 8.22
N THR A 66 -34.24 10.17 9.19
CA THR A 66 -34.72 10.71 10.47
C THR A 66 -35.57 11.96 10.25
N THR A 67 -35.12 12.86 9.38
CA THR A 67 -35.88 14.08 9.04
C THR A 67 -37.24 13.73 8.44
N ALA A 68 -37.29 12.79 7.50
CA ALA A 68 -38.52 12.39 6.84
C ALA A 68 -39.54 11.72 7.78
N VAL A 69 -39.08 10.99 8.81
CA VAL A 69 -39.96 10.33 9.79
C VAL A 69 -40.39 11.28 10.92
N SER A 70 -39.64 12.36 11.15
CA SER A 70 -39.92 13.33 12.21
C SER A 70 -40.80 14.51 11.76
N ALA A 71 -41.08 14.62 10.46
CA ALA A 71 -41.93 15.64 9.84
C ALA A 71 -43.36 15.12 9.64
#